data_AF-A0A2R6HZT2-F1
#
_entry.id   AF-A0A2R6HZT2-F1
#
_cell.length_a   1.000
_cell.length_b   1.000
_cell.length_c   1.000
_cell.angle_alpha   90.00
_cell.angle_beta   90.00
_cell.angle_gamma   90.00
#
_symmetry.space_group_name_H-M   'P 1'
#
loop_
_entity.id
_entity.type
_entity.pdbx_description
1 polymer ?
#
loop_
_entity_poly.entity_id
_entity_poly.type
_entity_poly.pdbx_seq_one_letter_code
_entity_poly.pdbx_strand_id
1 'polypeptide(L)'
;FGSVDNEGTRKPRDAARRLRADPEVDFPVDGEMQADTAVVEEMLNGTYDFSELAEPANVLVFPNLEAGNIGYKLLQRLGGAEAVGPMLVGMDRPVHVLQRGDEVKDIVNLAGVAVVDAQEREDL
;
A
#
# COMPACT_ATOMS: atom_id res chain seq x y z
N PHE A 1 14.94 -7.47 -9.80
CA PHE A 1 14.00 -8.36 -9.09
C PHE A 1 14.08 -9.78 -9.63
N GLY A 2 13.45 -10.76 -8.97
CA GLY A 2 13.42 -12.16 -9.44
C GLY A 2 14.38 -13.14 -8.79
N SER A 3 14.79 -12.92 -7.53
CA SER A 3 15.58 -13.90 -6.76
C SER A 3 14.86 -15.23 -6.56
N VAL A 4 13.51 -15.22 -6.59
CA VAL A 4 12.65 -16.41 -6.53
C VAL A 4 11.59 -16.32 -7.63
N ASP A 5 11.44 -17.38 -8.43
CA ASP A 5 10.39 -17.47 -9.45
C ASP A 5 9.36 -18.54 -9.10
N ASN A 6 8.19 -18.10 -8.63
CA ASN A 6 7.05 -18.96 -8.33
C ASN A 6 5.73 -18.20 -8.55
N GLU A 7 4.59 -18.87 -8.37
CA GLU A 7 3.27 -18.25 -8.53
C GLU A 7 3.07 -17.01 -7.65
N GLY A 8 3.56 -17.07 -6.40
CA GLY A 8 3.46 -15.97 -5.43
C GLY A 8 4.27 -14.74 -5.80
N THR A 9 5.39 -14.89 -6.52
CA THR A 9 6.22 -13.77 -7.00
C THR A 9 5.79 -13.26 -8.38
N ARG A 10 5.23 -14.12 -9.23
CA ARG A 10 4.73 -13.74 -10.57
C ARG A 10 3.54 -12.78 -10.51
N LYS A 11 2.57 -13.02 -9.63
CA LYS A 11 1.38 -12.16 -9.49
C LYS A 11 1.72 -10.69 -9.23
N PRO A 12 2.50 -10.32 -8.19
CA PRO A 12 2.87 -8.92 -7.96
C PRO A 12 3.79 -8.36 -9.05
N ARG A 13 4.68 -9.19 -9.65
CA ARG A 13 5.52 -8.77 -10.78
C ARG A 13 4.68 -8.34 -11.98
N ASP A 14 3.68 -9.16 -12.35
CA ASP A 14 2.78 -8.84 -13.46
C ASP A 14 1.89 -7.63 -13.15
N ALA A 15 1.47 -7.45 -11.90
CA ALA A 15 0.73 -6.26 -11.48
C ALA A 15 1.58 -4.99 -11.64
N ALA A 16 2.82 -4.98 -11.13
CA ALA A 16 3.74 -3.85 -11.28
C ALA A 16 4.06 -3.56 -12.76
N ARG A 17 4.30 -4.60 -13.56
CA ARG A 17 4.51 -4.46 -15.01
C ARG A 17 3.32 -3.83 -15.72
N ARG A 18 2.09 -4.21 -15.35
CA ARG A 18 0.87 -3.65 -15.95
C ARG A 18 0.69 -2.18 -15.58
N LEU A 19 0.91 -1.81 -14.32
CA LEU A 19 0.83 -0.42 -13.86
C LEU A 19 1.84 0.46 -14.59
N ARG A 20 3.10 0.02 -14.75
CA ARG A 20 4.12 0.76 -15.51
C ARG A 20 3.80 0.92 -16.99
N ALA A 21 3.05 -0.02 -17.57
CA ALA A 21 2.69 0.02 -18.98
C ALA A 21 1.42 0.85 -19.25
N ASP A 22 0.72 1.26 -18.20
CA ASP A 22 -0.52 2.02 -18.29
C ASP A 22 -0.21 3.53 -18.40
N PRO A 23 -0.56 4.19 -19.51
CA PRO A 23 -0.29 5.62 -19.68
C PRO A 23 -1.11 6.51 -18.75
N GLU A 24 -2.17 5.99 -18.12
CA GLU A 24 -2.97 6.73 -17.12
C GLU A 24 -2.32 6.72 -15.73
N VAL A 25 -1.27 5.92 -15.52
CA VAL A 25 -0.50 5.88 -14.27
C VAL A 25 0.64 6.89 -14.35
N ASP A 26 0.55 7.95 -13.54
CA ASP A 26 1.49 9.07 -13.51
C ASP A 26 2.43 9.07 -12.29
N PHE A 27 2.42 7.99 -11.51
CA PHE A 27 3.27 7.79 -10.34
C PHE A 27 4.23 6.61 -10.53
N PRO A 28 5.43 6.64 -9.90
CA PRO A 28 6.40 5.56 -10.04
C PRO A 28 5.92 4.28 -9.35
N VAL A 29 6.05 3.15 -10.04
CA VAL A 29 5.65 1.83 -9.55
C VAL A 29 6.72 0.82 -9.83
N ASP A 30 7.14 0.08 -8.79
CA ASP A 30 8.08 -1.01 -8.97
C ASP A 30 7.77 -2.27 -8.18
N GLY A 31 8.33 -3.40 -8.63
CA GLY A 31 8.12 -4.72 -8.06
C GLY A 31 8.25 -5.87 -9.08
N GLU A 32 8.21 -7.11 -8.62
CA GLU A 32 8.08 -7.53 -7.21
C GLU A 32 9.38 -7.31 -6.42
N MET A 33 9.29 -6.92 -5.15
CA MET A 33 10.50 -6.71 -4.33
C MET A 33 10.28 -7.12 -2.89
N GLN A 34 11.40 -7.32 -2.18
CA GLN A 34 11.36 -7.57 -0.74
C GLN A 34 11.11 -6.26 0.01
N ALA A 35 10.53 -6.34 1.21
CA ALA A 35 10.12 -5.16 1.96
C ALA A 35 11.31 -4.28 2.39
N ASP A 36 12.44 -4.89 2.75
CA ASP A 36 13.70 -4.20 3.07
C ASP A 36 14.23 -3.41 1.87
N THR A 37 14.21 -4.01 0.67
CA THR A 37 14.57 -3.33 -0.58
C THR A 37 13.67 -2.13 -0.84
N ALA A 38 12.37 -2.25 -0.55
CA ALA A 38 11.40 -1.19 -0.79
C ALA A 38 11.60 0.02 0.14
N VAL A 39 11.98 -0.19 1.41
CA VAL A 39 11.97 0.87 2.44
C VAL A 39 13.35 1.36 2.88
N VAL A 40 14.43 0.67 2.50
CA VAL A 40 15.81 1.04 2.87
C VAL A 40 16.50 1.69 1.67
N GLU A 41 16.76 2.99 1.76
CA GLU A 41 17.36 3.80 0.69
C GLU A 41 18.69 3.25 0.17
N GLU A 42 19.57 2.81 1.07
CA GLU A 42 20.87 2.23 0.70
C GLU A 42 20.72 0.97 -0.17
N MET A 43 19.70 0.14 0.10
CA MET A 43 19.44 -1.07 -0.66
C MET A 43 18.89 -0.72 -2.05
N LEU A 44 17.97 0.24 -2.11
CA LEU A 44 17.37 0.72 -3.36
C LEU A 44 18.44 1.30 -4.30
N ASN A 45 19.25 2.24 -3.81
CA ASN A 45 20.26 2.96 -4.59
C ASN A 45 21.57 2.19 -4.79
N GLY A 46 21.84 1.15 -3.99
CA GLY A 46 23.10 0.41 -4.05
C GLY A 46 23.05 -0.88 -4.87
N THR A 47 21.86 -1.48 -5.03
CA THR A 47 21.70 -2.80 -5.68
C THR A 47 20.69 -2.76 -6.84
N TYR A 48 19.81 -1.76 -6.88
CA TYR A 48 18.67 -1.72 -7.80
C TYR A 48 18.63 -0.42 -8.60
N ASP A 49 19.75 -0.02 -9.22
CA ASP A 49 19.85 1.16 -10.10
C ASP A 49 18.85 1.17 -11.28
N PHE A 50 18.23 0.02 -11.57
CA PHE A 50 17.17 -0.12 -12.57
C PHE A 50 15.76 0.09 -12.02
N SER A 51 15.61 0.43 -10.74
CA SER A 51 14.31 0.70 -10.14
C SER A 51 13.73 2.01 -10.65
N GLU A 52 12.41 2.02 -10.88
CA GLU A 52 11.67 3.24 -11.21
C GLU A 52 11.42 4.12 -9.96
N LEU A 53 11.71 3.60 -8.76
CA LEU A 53 11.59 4.34 -7.51
C LEU A 53 12.86 5.16 -7.27
N ALA A 54 12.72 6.48 -7.21
CA ALA A 54 13.82 7.40 -6.88
C ALA A 54 14.04 7.55 -5.37
N GLU A 55 13.05 7.19 -4.56
CA GLU A 55 13.04 7.29 -3.10
C GLU A 55 12.43 6.01 -2.51
N PRO A 56 12.68 5.71 -1.22
CA PRO A 56 12.03 4.59 -0.54
C PRO A 56 10.50 4.63 -0.68
N ALA A 57 9.91 3.45 -0.88
CA ALA A 57 8.48 3.31 -1.10
C ALA A 57 7.67 3.79 0.11
N ASN A 58 6.70 4.66 -0.16
CA ASN A 58 5.72 5.13 0.82
C ASN A 58 4.38 4.37 0.74
N VAL A 59 4.15 3.61 -0.34
CA VAL A 59 2.98 2.74 -0.53
C VAL A 59 3.45 1.31 -0.77
N LEU A 60 2.95 0.38 0.03
CA LEU A 60 3.27 -1.04 -0.07
C LEU A 60 2.02 -1.84 -0.49
N VAL A 61 2.07 -2.47 -1.67
CA VAL A 61 1.01 -3.34 -2.17
C VAL A 61 1.36 -4.80 -1.89
N PHE A 62 0.57 -5.46 -1.04
CA PHE A 62 0.82 -6.85 -0.65
C PHE A 62 0.22 -7.84 -1.67
N PRO A 63 0.84 -9.03 -1.86
CA PRO A 63 0.38 -10.02 -2.83
C PRO A 63 -0.97 -10.66 -2.48
N ASN A 64 -1.33 -10.66 -1.19
CA ASN A 64 -2.56 -11.21 -0.64
C ASN A 64 -2.91 -10.59 0.73
N LEU A 65 -4.09 -10.95 1.24
CA LEU A 65 -4.66 -10.42 2.47
C LEU A 65 -3.89 -10.87 3.71
N GLU A 66 -3.36 -12.10 3.72
CA GLU A 66 -2.56 -12.62 4.83
C GLU A 66 -1.28 -11.81 5.03
N ALA A 67 -0.54 -11.56 3.93
CA ALA A 67 0.69 -10.77 3.97
C ALA A 67 0.42 -9.33 4.44
N GLY A 68 -0.65 -8.69 3.94
CA GLY A 68 -1.05 -7.36 4.39
C GLY A 68 -1.42 -7.32 5.87
N ASN A 69 -2.28 -8.25 6.32
CA ASN A 69 -2.71 -8.33 7.72
C ASN A 69 -1.56 -8.59 8.70
N ILE A 70 -0.63 -9.49 8.32
CA ILE A 70 0.56 -9.77 9.13
C ILE A 70 1.46 -8.53 9.15
N GLY A 71 1.75 -7.95 7.99
CA GLY A 71 2.64 -6.80 7.83
C GLY A 71 2.23 -5.60 8.68
N TYR A 72 1.00 -5.09 8.52
CA TYR A 72 0.59 -3.89 9.25
C TYR A 72 0.47 -4.14 10.75
N LYS A 73 0.02 -5.33 11.19
CA LYS A 73 -0.08 -5.65 12.63
C LYS A 73 1.28 -5.76 13.28
N LEU A 74 2.28 -6.32 12.59
CA LEU A 74 3.66 -6.35 13.11
C LEU A 74 4.22 -4.93 13.22
N LEU A 75 4.00 -4.09 12.21
CA LEU A 75 4.43 -2.69 12.24
C LEU A 75 3.75 -1.91 13.39
N GLN A 76 2.46 -2.15 13.62
CA GLN A 76 1.72 -1.54 14.73
C GLN A 76 2.21 -2.04 16.10
N ARG A 77 2.36 -3.35 16.28
CA ARG A 77 2.62 -3.96 17.60
C ARG A 77 4.09 -3.95 18.00
N LEU A 78 5.00 -4.11 17.04
CA LEU A 78 6.45 -4.18 17.29
C LEU A 78 7.17 -2.92 16.83
N GLY A 79 6.74 -2.32 15.72
CA GLY A 79 7.31 -1.09 15.18
C GLY A 79 6.83 0.19 15.86
N GLY A 80 5.80 0.10 16.70
CA GLY A 80 5.21 1.27 17.37
C GLY A 80 4.47 2.22 16.42
N ALA A 81 4.16 1.78 15.20
CA ALA A 81 3.41 2.60 14.26
C ALA A 81 1.95 2.74 14.69
N GLU A 82 1.39 3.91 14.43
CA GLU A 82 -0.05 4.12 14.53
C GLU A 82 -0.72 3.57 13.27
N ALA A 83 -1.79 2.79 13.44
CA ALA A 83 -2.57 2.24 12.34
C ALA A 83 -3.93 2.93 12.31
N VAL A 84 -4.25 3.55 11.18
CA VAL A 84 -5.57 4.15 10.90
C VAL A 84 -6.25 3.32 9.82
N GLY A 85 -7.41 2.73 10.13
CA GLY A 85 -8.14 1.88 9.20
C GLY A 85 -8.97 0.79 9.90
N PRO A 86 -9.56 -0.14 9.14
CA PRO A 86 -9.43 -0.31 7.68
C PRO A 86 -10.21 0.74 6.88
N MET A 87 -9.57 1.32 5.86
CA MET A 87 -10.22 2.21 4.89
C MET A 87 -10.58 1.41 3.64
N LEU A 88 -11.81 1.58 3.17
CA LEU A 88 -12.27 0.98 1.91
C LEU A 88 -12.08 1.98 0.78
N VAL A 89 -11.58 1.51 -0.35
CA VAL A 89 -11.35 2.30 -1.58
C VAL A 89 -12.07 1.64 -2.76
N GLY A 90 -12.42 2.44 -3.77
CA GLY A 90 -13.05 1.94 -5.02
C GLY A 90 -14.55 1.69 -4.96
N MET A 91 -15.25 2.18 -3.93
CA MET A 91 -16.71 2.16 -3.84
C MET A 91 -17.33 3.36 -4.57
N ASP A 92 -18.56 3.24 -5.08
CA ASP A 92 -19.27 4.35 -5.75
C ASP A 92 -19.53 5.55 -4.83
N ARG A 93 -19.60 5.31 -3.52
CA ARG A 93 -19.72 6.34 -2.47
C ARG A 93 -18.76 6.06 -1.32
N PRO A 94 -18.33 7.07 -0.55
CA PRO A 94 -17.48 6.89 0.63
C PRO A 94 -18.21 6.05 1.69
N VAL A 95 -17.75 4.82 1.86
CA VAL A 95 -18.29 3.88 2.85
C VAL A 95 -17.12 3.21 3.52
N HIS A 96 -17.10 3.22 4.85
CA HIS A 96 -16.09 2.53 5.65
C HIS A 96 -16.77 1.63 6.69
N VAL A 97 -16.07 0.57 7.08
CA VAL A 97 -16.57 -0.43 8.02
C VAL A 97 -15.70 -0.43 9.26
N LEU A 98 -16.35 -0.21 10.41
CA LEU A 98 -15.73 -0.31 11.73
C LEU A 98 -15.75 -1.76 12.23
N GLN A 99 -14.74 -2.12 13.00
CA GLN A 99 -14.68 -3.41 13.69
C GLN A 99 -15.20 -3.30 15.12
N ARG A 100 -15.66 -4.43 15.66
CA ARG A 100 -16.00 -4.51 17.07
C ARG A 100 -14.71 -4.39 17.89
N GLY A 101 -14.60 -3.33 18.69
CA GLY A 101 -13.43 -3.07 19.53
C GLY A 101 -12.61 -1.85 19.10
N ASP A 102 -12.99 -1.18 18.03
CA ASP A 102 -12.37 0.08 17.61
C ASP A 102 -12.55 1.16 18.68
N GLU A 103 -11.52 1.99 18.86
CA GLU A 103 -11.55 3.09 19.82
C GLU A 103 -12.33 4.28 19.25
N VAL A 104 -12.80 5.18 20.12
CA VAL A 104 -13.51 6.40 19.69
C VAL A 104 -12.71 7.20 18.66
N LYS A 105 -11.38 7.23 18.81
CA LYS A 105 -10.49 7.91 17.86
C LYS A 105 -10.57 7.31 16.45
N ASP A 106 -10.72 5.98 16.33
CA ASP A 106 -10.76 5.29 15.03
C ASP A 106 -12.06 5.64 14.31
N ILE A 107 -13.17 5.73 15.06
CA ILE A 107 -14.47 6.20 14.56
C ILE A 107 -14.37 7.64 14.04
N VAL A 108 -13.76 8.53 14.82
CA VAL A 108 -13.59 9.95 14.44
C VAL A 108 -12.70 10.08 13.21
N ASN A 109 -11.59 9.35 13.15
CA ASN A 109 -10.68 9.36 12.02
C ASN A 109 -11.36 8.87 10.74
N LEU A 110 -12.05 7.72 10.79
CA LEU A 110 -12.73 7.16 9.62
C LEU A 110 -13.91 8.02 9.16
N ALA A 111 -14.64 8.64 10.09
CA ALA A 111 -15.68 9.60 9.74
C ALA A 111 -15.07 10.83 9.03
N GLY A 112 -13.94 11.34 9.52
CA GLY A 112 -13.21 12.44 8.89
C GLY A 112 -12.78 12.09 7.46
N VAL A 113 -12.18 10.92 7.26
CA VAL A 113 -11.78 10.44 5.93
C VAL A 113 -12.98 10.31 5.00
N ALA A 114 -14.10 9.74 5.46
CA ALA A 114 -15.31 9.59 4.65
C ALA A 114 -15.91 10.95 4.22
N VAL A 115 -15.83 11.97 5.08
CA VAL A 115 -16.30 13.33 4.75
C VAL A 115 -15.40 13.96 3.69
N VAL A 116 -14.08 13.84 3.83
CA VAL A 116 -13.13 14.37 2.83
C VAL A 116 -13.32 13.68 1.48
N ASP A 117 -13.40 12.35 1.45
CA ASP A 117 -13.62 11.57 0.22
C ASP A 117 -14.99 11.90 -0.42
N ALA A 118 -16.00 12.28 0.37
CA ALA A 118 -17.29 12.74 -0.17
C ALA A 118 -17.17 14.11 -0.86
N GLN A 119 -16.43 15.03 -0.25
CA GLN A 119 -16.25 16.39 -0.76
C GLN A 119 -15.40 16.39 -2.04
N GLU A 120 -14.27 15.69 -2.05
CA GLU A 120 -13.39 15.63 -3.23
C GLU A 120 -14.08 15.04 -4.46
N ARG A 121 -15.07 14.15 -4.28
CA ARG A 121 -15.84 13.57 -5.38
C ARG A 121 -17.01 14.42 -5.86
N GLU A 122 -17.51 15.35 -5.06
CA GLU A 122 -18.48 16.35 -5.51
C GLU A 122 -17.82 17.45 -6.34
N ASP A 123 -16.52 17.70 -6.11
CA ASP A 123 -15.71 18.69 -6.82
C ASP A 123 -15.09 18.16 -8.15
N LEU A 124 -15.27 16.88 -8.48
CA LEU A 124 -14.86 16.21 -9.74
C LEU A 124 -16.03 16.06 -10.73
#